data_AF-A0A2G5TSL7-F1
#
_entry.id   AF-A0A2G5TSL7-F1
#
_cell.length_a   1.000
_cell.length_b   1.000
_cell.length_c   1.000
_cell.angle_alpha   90.00
_cell.angle_beta   90.00
_cell.angle_gamma   90.00
#
_symmetry.space_group_name_H-M   'P 1'
#
loop_
_entity.id
_entity.type
_entity.pdbx_description
1 polymer ?
#
loop_
_entity_poly.entity_id
_entity_poly.type
_entity_poly.pdbx_seq_one_letter_code
_entity_poly.pdbx_strand_id
1 'polypeptide(L)'
;MPIRLLFLSVEDIRYALRCMNVSELIAFSLCSKRTKNLAKSSNRIIELIEAEVFENRIRLGVEDDWDQDDPDQDDPHNEFISLDLSDSFINIDRGNGIEVWRKQGFTLSNWIAHFLSIFNKEMVHMFIINDVSLSYLGTIKQLIPKCQKLKISQFCSNDVAKVAFRKLISIAERVVIDKNIFDDENDISGYLTPNLRSLSFLDVENPFKLTVNDLLVLNIANLSIETANITVKEMNRFIKLWMKGSHEQDFQDLLDNEFVSFDLFDSFITIDHGYGIEFWRKQEFTQSDWIAHFLSIFNEAMVHLLVINNVSLPFLDTVKQLIPKCQQLRISQFCPNDVAKIAFRKLSSISEEVTIQKNIFANEDNDFSNLLSRNLKSASIGVGRNAFQLTVNDLLALNITDLTIDKANITGKELNRFLKVWMKRSHTFYRPKIIRLMFDNEIHQNRQKVFEGIKYQIVDYECILKRRDGKELMVDVKDSSIVFRFE
;
A
#
# COMPACT_ATOMS: atom_id res chain seq x y z
N MET A 1 -31.89 29.09 15.20
CA MET A 1 -32.09 29.64 13.84
C MET A 1 -32.69 28.57 12.97
N PRO A 2 -33.75 28.82 12.19
CA PRO A 2 -34.18 27.87 11.17
C PRO A 2 -33.11 27.82 10.08
N ILE A 3 -32.61 26.62 9.80
CA ILE A 3 -31.58 26.38 8.78
C ILE A 3 -32.24 26.69 7.42
N ARG A 4 -31.79 27.75 6.73
CA ARG A 4 -32.40 28.22 5.47
C ARG A 4 -32.51 27.11 4.40
N LEU A 5 -31.58 26.15 4.45
CA LEU A 5 -31.57 24.93 3.62
C LEU A 5 -32.88 24.11 3.72
N LEU A 6 -33.58 24.13 4.86
CA LEU A 6 -34.80 23.34 5.09
C LEU A 6 -36.06 23.91 4.43
N PHE A 7 -35.97 25.09 3.82
CA PHE A 7 -37.04 25.72 3.04
C PHE A 7 -36.90 25.51 1.53
N LEU A 8 -35.84 24.82 1.10
CA LEU A 8 -35.62 24.47 -0.31
C LEU A 8 -36.56 23.34 -0.75
N SER A 9 -36.70 23.16 -2.06
CA SER A 9 -37.41 22.02 -2.63
C SER A 9 -36.69 20.71 -2.27
N VAL A 10 -37.39 19.57 -2.35
CA VAL A 10 -36.79 18.25 -2.04
C VAL A 10 -35.60 17.95 -2.95
N GLU A 11 -35.66 18.37 -4.22
CA GLU A 11 -34.58 18.17 -5.19
C GLU A 11 -33.35 19.01 -4.84
N ASP A 12 -33.55 20.28 -4.51
CA ASP A 12 -32.48 21.18 -4.10
C ASP A 12 -31.81 20.74 -2.78
N ILE A 13 -32.58 20.20 -1.83
CA ILE A 13 -32.02 19.63 -0.60
C ILE A 13 -31.12 18.44 -0.92
N ARG A 14 -31.55 17.52 -1.79
CA ARG A 14 -30.72 16.37 -2.19
C ARG A 14 -29.45 16.82 -2.90
N TYR A 15 -29.55 17.80 -3.80
CA TYR A 15 -28.40 18.36 -4.48
C TYR A 15 -27.41 18.96 -3.48
N ALA A 16 -27.90 19.80 -2.56
CA ALA A 16 -27.06 20.40 -1.53
C ALA A 16 -26.36 19.36 -0.64
N LEU A 17 -27.06 18.29 -0.23
CA LEU A 17 -26.48 17.20 0.56
C LEU A 17 -25.38 16.44 -0.19
N ARG A 18 -25.49 16.30 -1.52
CA ARG A 18 -24.45 15.67 -2.35
C ARG A 18 -23.21 16.53 -2.47
N CYS A 19 -23.39 17.85 -2.51
CA CYS A 19 -22.29 18.82 -2.56
C CYS A 19 -21.57 19.01 -1.23
N MET A 20 -22.19 18.65 -0.09
CA MET A 20 -21.52 18.73 1.21
C MET A 20 -20.41 17.69 1.32
N ASN A 21 -19.23 18.11 1.75
CA ASN A 21 -18.17 17.17 2.13
C ASN A 21 -18.56 16.40 3.41
N VAL A 22 -17.76 15.42 3.82
CA VAL A 22 -18.10 14.52 4.94
C VAL A 22 -18.25 15.33 6.22
N SER A 23 -17.35 16.28 6.48
CA SER A 23 -17.39 17.11 7.68
C SER A 23 -18.60 18.05 7.72
N GLU A 24 -18.96 18.69 6.60
CA GLU A 24 -20.17 19.52 6.46
C GLU A 24 -21.44 18.70 6.67
N LEU A 25 -21.48 17.47 6.15
CA LEU A 25 -22.61 16.56 6.33
C LEU A 25 -22.78 16.16 7.80
N ILE A 26 -21.67 15.89 8.50
CA ILE A 26 -21.67 15.64 9.95
C ILE A 26 -22.18 16.89 10.68
N ALA A 27 -21.63 18.08 10.42
CA ALA A 27 -22.06 19.33 11.06
C ALA A 27 -23.57 19.58 10.88
N PHE A 28 -24.06 19.41 9.64
CA PHE A 28 -25.47 19.52 9.32
C PHE A 28 -26.33 18.53 10.11
N SER A 29 -25.89 17.27 10.21
CA SER A 29 -26.59 16.22 10.95
C SER A 29 -26.75 16.54 12.45
N LEU A 30 -25.85 17.34 13.02
CA LEU A 30 -25.89 17.71 14.45
C LEU A 30 -26.89 18.82 14.76
N CYS A 31 -27.39 19.54 13.76
CA CYS A 31 -28.23 20.71 13.99
C CYS A 31 -29.64 20.38 14.54
N SER A 32 -30.25 19.26 14.14
CA SER A 32 -31.58 18.83 14.60
C SER A 32 -31.89 17.37 14.26
N LYS A 33 -32.96 16.80 14.82
CA LYS A 33 -33.44 15.46 14.42
C LYS A 33 -33.82 15.38 12.93
N ARG A 34 -34.39 16.46 12.38
CA ARG A 34 -34.75 16.54 10.95
C ARG A 34 -33.50 16.51 10.06
N THR A 35 -32.47 17.29 10.40
CA THR A 35 -31.23 17.31 9.62
C THR A 35 -30.43 16.02 9.75
N LYS A 36 -30.44 15.37 10.93
CA LYS A 36 -29.89 14.01 11.08
C LYS A 36 -30.53 13.02 10.11
N ASN A 37 -31.86 13.00 10.03
CA ASN A 37 -32.57 12.08 9.13
C ASN A 37 -32.28 12.39 7.66
N LEU A 38 -32.15 13.67 7.29
CA LEU A 38 -31.77 14.08 5.95
C LEU A 38 -30.33 13.66 5.61
N ALA A 39 -29.38 13.88 6.52
CA ALA A 39 -28.00 13.43 6.35
C ALA A 39 -27.94 11.90 6.19
N LYS A 40 -28.66 11.15 7.03
CA LYS A 40 -28.77 9.69 6.90
C LYS A 40 -29.33 9.27 5.53
N SER A 41 -30.31 10.00 5.01
CA SER A 41 -30.93 9.69 3.71
C SER A 41 -30.06 10.05 2.50
N SER A 42 -28.94 10.76 2.69
CA SER A 42 -28.01 11.03 1.60
C SER A 42 -27.30 9.76 1.12
N ASN A 43 -27.24 8.72 1.97
CA ASN A 43 -26.55 7.46 1.71
C ASN A 43 -25.09 7.70 1.24
N ARG A 44 -24.41 8.68 1.84
CA ARG A 44 -22.98 8.90 1.61
C ARG A 44 -22.23 7.60 1.90
N ILE A 45 -21.51 7.12 0.90
CA ILE A 45 -20.61 5.97 1.04
C ILE A 45 -19.39 6.47 1.81
N ILE A 46 -19.09 5.78 2.91
CA ILE A 46 -17.89 5.94 3.71
C ILE A 46 -17.26 4.56 3.73
N GLU A 47 -15.99 4.46 3.39
CA GLU A 47 -15.30 3.17 3.36
C GLU A 47 -14.93 2.74 4.76
N LEU A 48 -14.29 3.63 5.51
CA LEU A 48 -13.74 3.34 6.82
C LEU A 48 -14.35 4.24 7.90
N ILE A 49 -14.71 3.60 9.01
CA ILE A 49 -14.89 4.27 10.30
C ILE A 49 -13.93 3.57 11.24
N GLU A 50 -12.92 4.30 11.67
CA GLU A 50 -11.93 3.85 12.62
C GLU A 50 -12.22 4.45 14.00
N ALA A 51 -12.00 3.68 15.06
CA ALA A 51 -12.03 4.17 16.42
C ALA A 51 -10.72 3.80 17.12
N GLU A 52 -9.92 4.79 17.48
CA GLU A 52 -8.72 4.63 18.29
C GLU A 52 -8.99 5.02 19.73
N VAL A 53 -8.52 4.21 20.68
CA VAL A 53 -8.68 4.49 22.10
C VAL A 53 -7.34 4.66 22.78
N PHE A 54 -7.24 5.79 23.47
CA PHE A 54 -6.18 6.16 24.39
C PHE A 54 -6.79 6.28 25.81
N GLU A 55 -5.95 6.27 26.84
CA GLU A 55 -6.42 6.37 28.23
C GLU A 55 -7.36 7.55 28.50
N ASN A 56 -7.15 8.68 27.82
CA ASN A 56 -7.86 9.93 28.07
C ASN A 56 -8.79 10.38 26.93
N ARG A 57 -8.80 9.70 25.79
CA ARG A 57 -9.60 10.10 24.62
C ARG A 57 -9.94 8.93 23.71
N ILE A 58 -11.05 9.08 23.00
CA ILE A 58 -11.41 8.23 21.87
C ILE A 58 -11.37 9.10 20.63
N ARG A 59 -10.58 8.70 19.64
CA ARG A 59 -10.55 9.34 18.33
C ARG A 59 -11.36 8.52 17.35
N LEU A 60 -12.26 9.15 16.61
CA LEU A 60 -12.87 8.53 15.43
C LEU A 60 -12.21 9.07 14.17
N GLY A 61 -11.78 8.18 13.29
CA GLY A 61 -11.42 8.47 11.91
C GLY A 61 -12.60 8.13 10.99
N VAL A 62 -12.88 9.00 10.03
CA VAL A 62 -13.86 8.74 8.97
C VAL A 62 -13.19 9.03 7.65
N GLU A 63 -13.28 8.10 6.70
CA GLU A 63 -12.62 8.17 5.40
C GLU A 63 -13.57 7.65 4.30
N ASP A 64 -13.67 8.39 3.20
CA ASP A 64 -14.63 8.16 2.12
C ASP A 64 -14.09 7.40 0.91
N ASP A 65 -12.79 7.10 0.86
CA ASP A 65 -12.10 6.27 -0.14
C ASP A 65 -10.84 5.66 0.51
N TRP A 66 -10.68 4.34 0.57
CA TRP A 66 -9.57 3.65 1.24
C TRP A 66 -9.06 2.50 0.36
N ASP A 67 -8.03 2.76 -0.44
CA ASP A 67 -7.37 1.74 -1.26
C ASP A 67 -6.52 0.80 -0.39
N GLN A 68 -6.96 -0.46 -0.24
CA GLN A 68 -6.28 -1.48 0.57
C GLN A 68 -4.90 -1.92 0.04
N ASP A 69 -4.59 -1.61 -1.22
CA ASP A 69 -3.41 -2.12 -1.92
C ASP A 69 -2.17 -1.21 -1.83
N ASP A 70 -2.27 0.00 -1.24
CA ASP A 70 -1.13 0.93 -1.11
C ASP A 70 -1.24 1.85 0.13
N PRO A 71 -0.84 1.36 1.33
CA PRO A 71 -0.93 2.13 2.58
C PRO A 71 0.00 3.34 2.66
N ASP A 72 0.86 3.56 1.65
CA ASP A 72 1.78 4.70 1.56
C ASP A 72 1.33 5.77 0.53
N GLN A 73 0.15 5.63 -0.08
CA GLN A 73 -0.45 6.69 -0.88
C GLN A 73 -1.40 7.55 -0.05
N ASP A 74 -0.90 8.69 0.43
CA ASP A 74 -1.74 9.85 0.75
C ASP A 74 -2.45 10.30 -0.55
N ASP A 75 -3.67 9.83 -0.78
CA ASP A 75 -4.55 10.44 -1.77
C ASP A 75 -5.07 11.78 -1.22
N PRO A 76 -4.71 12.93 -1.82
CA PRO A 76 -5.23 14.24 -1.38
C PRO A 76 -6.75 14.41 -1.59
N HIS A 77 -7.44 13.44 -2.19
CA HIS A 77 -8.90 13.41 -2.27
C HIS A 77 -9.57 12.75 -1.04
N ASN A 78 -8.81 12.05 -0.19
CA ASN A 78 -9.36 11.43 1.02
C ASN A 78 -9.58 12.48 2.11
N GLU A 79 -10.84 12.71 2.47
CA GLU A 79 -11.14 13.54 3.63
C GLU A 79 -10.99 12.70 4.91
N PHE A 80 -9.77 12.54 5.43
CA PHE A 80 -9.58 11.93 6.74
C PHE A 80 -9.97 12.93 7.84
N ILE A 81 -11.11 12.67 8.50
CA ILE A 81 -11.59 13.50 9.59
C ILE A 81 -11.27 12.81 10.91
N SER A 82 -10.41 13.46 11.72
CA SER A 82 -10.11 13.03 13.08
C SER A 82 -11.02 13.72 14.08
N LEU A 83 -11.72 12.94 14.89
CA LEU A 83 -12.72 13.40 15.85
C LEU A 83 -12.34 12.92 17.25
N ASP A 84 -11.70 13.78 18.05
CA ASP A 84 -11.44 13.49 19.46
C ASP A 84 -12.73 13.71 20.26
N LEU A 85 -13.32 12.60 20.69
CA LEU A 85 -14.60 12.57 21.37
C LEU A 85 -14.49 12.90 22.86
N SER A 86 -15.45 13.65 23.36
CA SER A 86 -15.65 13.90 24.78
C SER A 86 -17.15 14.00 25.08
N ASP A 87 -17.49 13.92 26.36
CA ASP A 87 -18.86 14.21 26.76
C ASP A 87 -19.20 15.67 26.45
N SER A 88 -20.33 15.87 25.78
CA SER A 88 -20.88 17.16 25.36
C SER A 88 -20.09 17.96 24.31
N PHE A 89 -18.90 17.53 23.89
CA PHE A 89 -18.16 18.17 22.79
C PHE A 89 -17.24 17.21 22.04
N ILE A 90 -16.86 17.59 20.83
CA ILE A 90 -15.86 16.90 20.02
C ILE A 90 -14.86 17.92 19.46
N ASN A 91 -13.58 17.55 19.43
CA ASN A 91 -12.57 18.32 18.71
C ASN A 91 -12.36 17.68 17.35
N ILE A 92 -12.31 18.50 16.30
CA ILE A 92 -12.27 18.04 14.92
C ILE A 92 -11.03 18.59 14.27
N ASP A 93 -10.24 17.71 13.68
CA ASP A 93 -9.07 18.05 12.89
C ASP A 93 -9.27 17.54 11.46
N ARG A 94 -9.10 18.45 10.50
CA ARG A 94 -9.20 18.21 9.05
C ARG A 94 -7.91 18.60 8.32
N GLY A 95 -6.80 18.73 9.03
CA GLY A 95 -5.52 19.19 8.49
C GLY A 95 -5.38 20.72 8.35
N ASN A 96 -6.44 21.49 8.63
CA ASN A 96 -6.43 22.97 8.59
C ASN A 96 -6.66 23.65 9.95
N GLY A 97 -6.51 22.88 11.04
CA GLY A 97 -6.67 23.35 12.42
C GLY A 97 -7.76 22.59 13.19
N ILE A 98 -7.82 22.85 14.50
CA ILE A 98 -8.75 22.15 15.41
C ILE A 98 -10.00 23.01 15.66
N GLU A 99 -11.17 22.48 15.33
CA GLU A 99 -12.47 23.06 15.67
C GLU A 99 -13.13 22.33 16.84
N VAL A 100 -13.90 23.04 17.66
CA VAL A 100 -14.65 22.44 18.78
C VAL A 100 -16.15 22.52 18.53
N TRP A 101 -16.80 21.38 18.36
CA TRP A 101 -18.26 21.30 18.23
C TRP A 101 -18.90 20.85 19.53
N ARG A 102 -19.94 21.56 19.98
CA ARG A 102 -20.60 21.32 21.27
C ARG A 102 -22.04 20.87 21.09
N LYS A 103 -22.43 19.83 21.83
CA LYS A 103 -23.81 19.34 21.87
C LYS A 103 -24.14 18.85 23.28
N GLN A 104 -24.85 19.67 24.04
CA GLN A 104 -25.22 19.33 25.42
C GLN A 104 -26.06 18.03 25.47
N GLY A 105 -25.76 17.18 26.45
CA GLY A 105 -26.45 15.92 26.68
C GLY A 105 -25.99 14.76 25.78
N PHE A 106 -25.01 14.96 24.90
CA PHE A 106 -24.36 13.85 24.19
C PHE A 106 -23.26 13.25 25.06
N THR A 107 -23.34 11.93 25.29
CA THR A 107 -22.24 11.12 25.82
C THR A 107 -21.37 10.55 24.69
N LEU A 108 -20.22 9.96 25.01
CA LEU A 108 -19.40 9.20 24.05
C LEU A 108 -20.22 8.17 23.25
N SER A 109 -21.08 7.38 23.91
CA SER A 109 -21.96 6.42 23.23
C SER A 109 -22.94 7.10 22.27
N ASN A 110 -23.46 8.28 22.63
CA ASN A 110 -24.34 9.05 21.74
C ASN A 110 -23.60 9.52 20.49
N TRP A 111 -22.34 9.92 20.62
CA TRP A 111 -21.51 10.31 19.48
C TRP A 111 -21.29 9.12 18.54
N ILE A 112 -20.77 8.00 19.03
CA ILE A 112 -20.51 6.80 18.22
C ILE A 112 -21.79 6.33 17.51
N ALA A 113 -22.89 6.21 18.25
CA ALA A 113 -24.19 5.81 17.66
C ALA A 113 -24.70 6.83 16.63
N HIS A 114 -24.38 8.11 16.79
CA HIS A 114 -24.73 9.14 15.82
C HIS A 114 -23.94 8.95 14.51
N PHE A 115 -22.62 8.76 14.57
CA PHE A 115 -21.76 8.54 13.41
C PHE A 115 -22.14 7.29 12.62
N LEU A 116 -22.28 6.14 13.30
CA LEU A 116 -22.73 4.90 12.68
C LEU A 116 -24.10 5.08 11.99
N SER A 117 -25.03 5.79 12.65
CA SER A 117 -26.36 6.03 12.12
C SER A 117 -26.39 6.93 10.89
N ILE A 118 -25.54 7.93 10.75
CA ILE A 118 -25.59 8.87 9.61
C ILE A 118 -24.95 8.28 8.35
N PHE A 119 -24.01 7.33 8.51
CA PHE A 119 -23.34 6.63 7.41
C PHE A 119 -23.91 5.23 7.14
N ASN A 120 -25.04 4.89 7.78
CA ASN A 120 -25.70 3.59 7.66
C ASN A 120 -24.76 2.39 7.91
N LYS A 121 -23.83 2.53 8.87
CA LYS A 121 -22.92 1.46 9.29
C LYS A 121 -23.48 0.77 10.53
N GLU A 122 -23.42 -0.56 10.55
CA GLU A 122 -23.87 -1.37 11.70
C GLU A 122 -22.81 -1.51 12.79
N MET A 123 -21.54 -1.36 12.41
CA MET A 123 -20.39 -1.52 13.29
C MET A 123 -19.23 -0.62 12.85
N VAL A 124 -18.25 -0.46 13.73
CA VAL A 124 -16.97 0.19 13.41
C VAL A 124 -16.12 -0.76 12.55
N HIS A 125 -15.43 -0.26 11.53
CA HIS A 125 -14.62 -1.12 10.66
C HIS A 125 -13.34 -1.53 11.38
N MET A 126 -12.58 -0.55 11.88
CA MET A 126 -11.35 -0.79 12.61
C MET A 126 -11.43 -0.20 14.02
N PHE A 127 -11.12 -1.03 15.01
CA PHE A 127 -11.12 -0.63 16.41
C PHE A 127 -9.75 -0.86 17.03
N ILE A 128 -9.03 0.22 17.36
CA ILE A 128 -7.63 0.18 17.79
C ILE A 128 -7.52 0.51 19.28
N ILE A 129 -6.82 -0.36 20.02
CA ILE A 129 -6.44 -0.15 21.42
C ILE A 129 -4.95 0.18 21.45
N ASN A 130 -4.59 1.42 21.82
CA ASN A 130 -3.20 1.87 21.82
C ASN A 130 -2.51 1.66 23.17
N ASP A 131 -2.89 2.44 24.18
CA ASP A 131 -2.35 2.35 25.53
C ASP A 131 -3.45 2.77 26.52
N VAL A 132 -3.98 1.78 27.24
CA VAL A 132 -5.12 1.95 28.15
C VAL A 132 -4.92 1.12 29.43
N SER A 133 -5.49 1.59 30.53
CA SER A 133 -5.53 0.88 31.79
C SER A 133 -6.49 -0.31 31.74
N LEU A 134 -6.17 -1.36 32.51
CA LEU A 134 -6.99 -2.57 32.62
C LEU A 134 -8.44 -2.30 33.06
N SER A 135 -8.62 -1.28 33.90
CA SER A 135 -9.93 -0.82 34.36
C SER A 135 -10.77 -0.23 33.23
N TYR A 136 -10.14 0.44 32.26
CA TYR A 136 -10.85 1.16 31.20
C TYR A 136 -11.42 0.24 30.12
N LEU A 137 -10.83 -0.95 29.93
CA LEU A 137 -11.30 -1.97 28.98
C LEU A 137 -12.77 -2.38 29.18
N GLY A 138 -13.28 -2.35 30.42
CA GLY A 138 -14.68 -2.63 30.71
C GLY A 138 -15.62 -1.57 30.14
N THR A 139 -15.26 -0.30 30.32
CA THR A 139 -16.00 0.85 29.77
C THR A 139 -15.95 0.83 28.25
N ILE A 140 -14.78 0.58 27.67
CA ILE A 140 -14.58 0.49 26.22
C ILE A 140 -15.54 -0.51 25.57
N LYS A 141 -15.67 -1.71 26.16
CA LYS A 141 -16.59 -2.75 25.66
C LYS A 141 -18.05 -2.27 25.58
N GLN A 142 -18.46 -1.36 26.47
CA GLN A 142 -19.81 -0.80 26.47
C GLN A 142 -19.98 0.32 25.42
N LEU A 143 -18.90 1.03 25.08
CA LEU A 143 -18.92 2.13 24.12
C LEU A 143 -18.97 1.64 22.67
N ILE A 144 -18.21 0.58 22.36
CA ILE A 144 -18.10 0.00 21.02
C ILE A 144 -18.74 -1.39 21.03
N PRO A 145 -20.02 -1.52 20.62
CA PRO A 145 -20.76 -2.77 20.78
C PRO A 145 -20.33 -3.86 19.79
N LYS A 146 -19.86 -3.47 18.59
CA LYS A 146 -19.38 -4.39 17.55
C LYS A 146 -18.34 -3.68 16.67
N CYS A 147 -17.34 -4.42 16.21
CA CYS A 147 -16.41 -4.00 15.16
C CYS A 147 -16.09 -5.16 14.20
N GLN A 148 -15.63 -4.82 13.00
CA GLN A 148 -15.18 -5.81 12.03
C GLN A 148 -13.77 -6.30 12.36
N LYS A 149 -12.83 -5.37 12.60
CA LYS A 149 -11.44 -5.65 12.96
C LYS A 149 -11.10 -4.99 14.30
N LEU A 150 -10.62 -5.76 15.27
CA LEU A 150 -10.00 -5.28 16.50
C LEU A 150 -8.48 -5.32 16.34
N LYS A 151 -7.80 -4.22 16.60
CA LYS A 151 -6.35 -4.10 16.58
C LYS A 151 -5.85 -3.75 17.98
N ILE A 152 -4.97 -4.57 18.54
CA ILE A 152 -4.28 -4.31 19.79
C ILE A 152 -2.87 -3.88 19.45
N SER A 153 -2.55 -2.62 19.72
CA SER A 153 -1.31 -1.97 19.31
C SER A 153 -0.10 -2.48 20.08
N GLN A 154 1.08 -2.35 19.48
CA GLN A 154 2.37 -2.65 20.09
C GLN A 154 2.63 -1.85 21.38
N PHE A 155 2.00 -0.69 21.51
CA PHE A 155 2.12 0.19 22.68
C PHE A 155 1.43 -0.35 23.94
N CYS A 156 0.53 -1.34 23.81
CA CYS A 156 -0.06 -2.00 24.96
C CYS A 156 0.98 -2.86 25.70
N SER A 157 0.95 -2.81 27.04
CA SER A 157 1.64 -3.82 27.85
C SER A 157 1.08 -5.23 27.58
N ASN A 158 1.88 -6.27 27.81
CA ASN A 158 1.47 -7.65 27.55
C ASN A 158 0.20 -8.02 28.35
N ASP A 159 0.11 -7.57 29.61
CA ASP A 159 -1.06 -7.81 30.46
C ASP A 159 -2.31 -7.11 29.94
N VAL A 160 -2.18 -5.86 29.50
CA VAL A 160 -3.30 -5.11 28.88
C VAL A 160 -3.75 -5.80 27.60
N ALA A 161 -2.83 -6.22 26.74
CA ALA A 161 -3.15 -6.89 25.49
C ALA A 161 -3.86 -8.24 25.72
N LYS A 162 -3.38 -9.06 26.66
CA LYS A 162 -4.01 -10.34 27.05
C LYS A 162 -5.44 -10.11 27.56
N VAL A 163 -5.65 -9.13 28.43
CA VAL A 163 -6.98 -8.83 28.98
C VAL A 163 -7.89 -8.18 27.95
N ALA A 164 -7.36 -7.32 27.08
CA ALA A 164 -8.09 -6.69 25.98
C ALA A 164 -8.61 -7.75 25.01
N PHE A 165 -7.76 -8.69 24.58
CA PHE A 165 -8.17 -9.83 23.78
C PHE A 165 -9.34 -10.58 24.43
N ARG A 166 -9.17 -11.05 25.67
CA ARG A 166 -10.21 -11.83 26.37
C ARG A 166 -11.53 -11.07 26.53
N LYS A 167 -11.48 -9.77 26.81
CA LYS A 167 -12.69 -8.96 27.04
C LYS A 167 -13.37 -8.55 25.74
N LEU A 168 -12.60 -8.25 24.69
CA LEU A 168 -13.08 -7.58 23.48
C LEU A 168 -13.20 -8.53 22.27
N ILE A 169 -12.68 -9.76 22.34
CA ILE A 169 -12.79 -10.71 21.22
C ILE A 169 -14.24 -10.96 20.78
N SER A 170 -15.19 -10.94 21.72
CA SER A 170 -16.60 -11.19 21.43
C SER A 170 -17.27 -10.09 20.59
N ILE A 171 -16.65 -8.91 20.46
CA ILE A 171 -17.19 -7.80 19.67
C ILE A 171 -16.56 -7.72 18.27
N ALA A 172 -15.57 -8.56 17.96
CA ALA A 172 -14.78 -8.50 16.73
C ALA A 172 -14.92 -9.76 15.88
N GLU A 173 -14.87 -9.60 14.55
CA GLU A 173 -14.84 -10.74 13.61
C GLU A 173 -13.40 -11.15 13.26
N ARG A 174 -12.51 -10.15 13.22
CA ARG A 174 -11.07 -10.30 12.98
C ARG A 174 -10.29 -9.61 14.09
N VAL A 175 -9.19 -10.21 14.53
CA VAL A 175 -8.33 -9.66 15.57
C VAL A 175 -6.89 -9.58 15.07
N VAL A 176 -6.24 -8.45 15.31
CA VAL A 176 -4.81 -8.24 15.05
C VAL A 176 -4.14 -7.79 16.34
N ILE A 177 -2.99 -8.37 16.64
CA ILE A 177 -2.17 -8.01 17.80
C ILE A 177 -0.79 -7.67 17.24
N ASP A 178 -0.40 -6.40 17.34
CA ASP A 178 0.86 -5.87 16.81
C ASP A 178 2.05 -6.18 17.74
N LYS A 179 2.06 -7.39 18.32
CA LYS A 179 3.17 -7.89 19.14
C LYS A 179 2.95 -9.34 19.55
N ASN A 180 4.03 -9.97 19.97
CA ASN A 180 4.01 -11.18 20.76
C ASN A 180 3.75 -10.82 22.23
N ILE A 181 2.60 -11.28 22.73
CA ILE A 181 2.17 -11.06 24.11
C ILE A 181 2.55 -12.24 25.03
N PHE A 182 3.13 -13.31 24.49
CA PHE A 182 3.45 -14.51 25.23
C PHE A 182 4.94 -14.54 25.59
N ASP A 183 5.22 -14.73 26.87
CA ASP A 183 6.56 -15.08 27.36
C ASP A 183 6.76 -16.61 27.27
N ASP A 184 7.93 -17.11 27.67
CA ASP A 184 8.36 -18.52 27.58
C ASP A 184 7.38 -19.59 28.15
N GLU A 185 6.36 -19.18 28.91
CA GLU A 185 5.34 -20.04 29.54
C GLU A 185 4.24 -20.54 28.60
N ASN A 186 4.24 -20.19 27.31
CA ASN A 186 3.53 -20.93 26.23
C ASN A 186 2.05 -21.32 26.52
N ASP A 187 1.18 -20.37 26.86
CA ASP A 187 -0.28 -20.58 26.92
C ASP A 187 -1.03 -19.89 25.76
N ILE A 188 -0.61 -20.18 24.53
CA ILE A 188 -1.24 -19.66 23.31
C ILE A 188 -2.53 -20.40 22.95
N SER A 189 -2.70 -21.63 23.42
CA SER A 189 -3.85 -22.49 23.12
C SER A 189 -5.21 -21.81 23.40
N GLY A 190 -5.30 -21.04 24.49
CA GLY A 190 -6.49 -20.27 24.85
C GLY A 190 -6.83 -19.12 23.88
N TYR A 191 -5.90 -18.75 23.00
CA TYR A 191 -6.07 -17.68 22.00
C TYR A 191 -6.36 -18.23 20.61
N LEU A 192 -6.09 -19.53 20.36
CA LEU A 192 -6.32 -20.20 19.07
C LEU A 192 -7.66 -20.95 18.99
N THR A 193 -8.33 -21.12 20.12
CA THR A 193 -9.62 -21.81 20.25
C THR A 193 -10.88 -20.97 19.98
N PRO A 194 -10.87 -19.61 20.09
CA PRO A 194 -12.05 -18.82 19.73
C PRO A 194 -12.42 -18.96 18.24
N ASN A 195 -13.71 -19.05 17.93
CA ASN A 195 -14.21 -19.09 16.56
C ASN A 195 -14.16 -17.70 15.90
N LEU A 196 -12.95 -17.27 15.54
CA LEU A 196 -12.68 -16.03 14.82
C LEU A 196 -12.55 -16.30 13.32
N ARG A 197 -12.97 -15.32 12.51
CA ARG A 197 -12.71 -15.36 11.06
C ARG A 197 -11.22 -15.18 10.77
N SER A 198 -10.54 -14.34 11.54
CA SER A 198 -9.11 -14.16 11.40
C SER A 198 -8.46 -13.72 12.70
N LEU A 199 -7.26 -14.22 12.95
CA LEU A 199 -6.35 -13.78 14.01
C LEU A 199 -4.96 -13.56 13.41
N SER A 200 -4.39 -12.38 13.64
CA SER A 200 -3.04 -12.05 13.19
C SER A 200 -2.18 -11.58 14.35
N PHE A 201 -0.94 -12.06 14.37
CA PHE A 201 0.11 -11.58 15.25
C PHE A 201 1.25 -10.99 14.42
N LEU A 202 1.52 -9.70 14.62
CA LEU A 202 2.54 -8.95 13.88
C LEU A 202 3.66 -8.59 14.85
N ASP A 203 4.68 -9.45 14.93
CA ASP A 203 5.89 -9.22 15.72
C ASP A 203 7.08 -9.83 14.98
N VAL A 204 7.88 -8.97 14.36
CA VAL A 204 9.09 -9.36 13.62
C VAL A 204 10.23 -9.69 14.58
N GLU A 205 10.27 -9.04 15.75
CA GLU A 205 11.41 -9.09 16.66
C GLU A 205 11.34 -10.27 17.63
N ASN A 206 10.13 -10.68 18.02
CA ASN A 206 9.91 -11.70 19.05
C ASN A 206 9.14 -12.92 18.49
N PRO A 207 9.85 -13.95 17.99
CA PRO A 207 9.23 -15.13 17.40
C PRO A 207 8.24 -15.84 18.33
N PHE A 208 7.07 -16.20 17.81
CA PHE A 208 6.07 -16.99 18.51
C PHE A 208 6.51 -18.45 18.63
N LYS A 209 6.53 -18.97 19.85
CA LYS A 209 6.84 -20.38 20.09
C LYS A 209 5.57 -21.23 19.99
N LEU A 210 5.35 -21.82 18.83
CA LEU A 210 4.21 -22.71 18.57
C LEU A 210 4.59 -24.18 18.75
N THR A 211 3.73 -24.94 19.43
CA THR A 211 3.81 -26.40 19.43
C THR A 211 2.83 -27.01 18.44
N VAL A 212 3.05 -28.26 18.05
CA VAL A 212 2.12 -29.04 17.21
C VAL A 212 0.73 -29.12 17.85
N ASN A 213 0.65 -29.22 19.18
CA ASN A 213 -0.63 -29.31 19.88
C ASN A 213 -1.41 -28.00 19.79
N ASP A 214 -0.74 -26.85 19.80
CA ASP A 214 -1.37 -25.53 19.65
C ASP A 214 -2.04 -25.39 18.28
N LEU A 215 -1.38 -25.90 17.22
CA LEU A 215 -1.93 -25.90 15.86
C LEU A 215 -3.10 -26.88 15.69
N LEU A 216 -3.10 -28.00 16.41
CA LEU A 216 -4.17 -29.00 16.32
C LEU A 216 -5.47 -28.58 17.01
N VAL A 217 -5.42 -27.62 17.96
CA VAL A 217 -6.60 -27.06 18.62
C VAL A 217 -7.11 -25.78 17.94
N LEU A 218 -6.53 -25.42 16.78
CA LEU A 218 -6.88 -24.24 16.02
C LEU A 218 -8.34 -24.29 15.56
N ASN A 219 -9.11 -23.27 15.93
CA ASN A 219 -10.51 -23.10 15.54
C ASN A 219 -10.74 -21.71 14.91
N ILE A 220 -9.76 -21.25 14.13
CA ILE A 220 -9.74 -19.95 13.48
C ILE A 220 -9.55 -20.17 11.99
N ALA A 221 -10.37 -19.53 11.17
CA ALA A 221 -10.36 -19.76 9.72
C ALA A 221 -9.09 -19.23 9.03
N ASN A 222 -8.55 -18.11 9.50
CA ASN A 222 -7.30 -17.55 8.99
C ASN A 222 -6.40 -17.09 10.13
N LEU A 223 -5.34 -17.87 10.39
CA LEU A 223 -4.28 -17.54 11.34
C LEU A 223 -3.05 -17.02 10.59
N SER A 224 -2.60 -15.82 10.93
CA SER A 224 -1.34 -15.25 10.43
C SER A 224 -0.40 -14.96 11.60
N ILE A 225 0.82 -15.47 11.53
CA ILE A 225 1.86 -15.22 12.53
C ILE A 225 3.11 -14.81 11.76
N GLU A 226 3.56 -13.58 11.94
CA GLU A 226 4.64 -13.01 11.15
C GLU A 226 5.98 -13.73 11.39
N THR A 227 6.30 -14.00 12.66
CA THR A 227 7.52 -14.73 13.04
C THR A 227 7.18 -15.85 14.01
N ALA A 228 7.47 -17.10 13.64
CA ALA A 228 7.23 -18.27 14.49
C ALA A 228 8.45 -19.19 14.60
N ASN A 229 8.78 -19.59 15.83
CA ASN A 229 9.77 -20.60 16.16
C ASN A 229 9.13 -21.99 16.13
N ILE A 230 8.90 -22.53 14.94
CA ILE A 230 8.50 -23.93 14.73
C ILE A 230 9.58 -24.67 13.96
N THR A 231 10.00 -25.83 14.46
CA THR A 231 11.00 -26.63 13.73
C THR A 231 10.36 -27.34 12.53
N VAL A 232 11.14 -27.61 11.50
CA VAL A 232 10.72 -28.42 10.34
C VAL A 232 10.15 -29.78 10.78
N LYS A 233 10.72 -30.37 11.84
CA LYS A 233 10.25 -31.65 12.41
C LYS A 233 8.85 -31.52 13.02
N GLU A 234 8.58 -30.44 13.74
CA GLU A 234 7.27 -30.16 14.34
C GLU A 234 6.24 -29.84 13.26
N MET A 235 6.59 -29.01 12.29
CA MET A 235 5.71 -28.71 11.15
C MET A 235 5.34 -29.99 10.37
N ASN A 236 6.33 -30.84 10.06
CA ASN A 236 6.09 -32.13 9.42
C ASN A 236 5.21 -33.06 10.26
N ARG A 237 5.31 -33.01 11.59
CA ARG A 237 4.45 -33.79 12.48
C ARG A 237 3.02 -33.25 12.49
N PHE A 238 2.85 -31.93 12.51
CA PHE A 238 1.54 -31.29 12.40
C PHE A 238 0.84 -31.68 11.10
N ILE A 239 1.49 -31.50 9.95
CA ILE A 239 0.93 -31.84 8.63
C ILE A 239 0.48 -33.31 8.59
N LYS A 240 1.32 -34.24 9.07
CA LYS A 240 0.97 -35.67 9.12
C LYS A 240 -0.21 -36.00 10.04
N LEU A 241 -0.37 -35.27 11.15
CA LEU A 241 -1.48 -35.47 12.08
C LEU A 241 -2.76 -34.86 11.53
N TRP A 242 -2.67 -33.67 10.95
CA TRP A 242 -3.78 -32.98 10.31
C TRP A 242 -4.32 -33.82 9.12
N MET A 243 -3.47 -34.28 8.22
CA MET A 243 -3.84 -35.18 7.11
C MET A 243 -4.54 -36.48 7.53
N LYS A 244 -4.32 -36.96 8.77
CA LYS A 244 -4.98 -38.15 9.30
C LYS A 244 -6.34 -37.85 9.93
N GLY A 245 -6.60 -36.59 10.27
CA GLY A 245 -7.78 -36.13 11.01
C GLY A 245 -8.82 -35.40 10.15
N SER A 246 -8.42 -34.75 9.05
CA SER A 246 -9.34 -34.10 8.11
C SER A 246 -9.82 -35.07 7.02
N HIS A 247 -11.14 -35.18 6.84
CA HIS A 247 -11.70 -35.75 5.62
C HIS A 247 -11.35 -34.81 4.44
N GLU A 248 -10.86 -35.39 3.36
CA GLU A 248 -10.28 -34.82 2.12
C GLU A 248 -11.01 -33.65 1.41
N GLN A 249 -12.12 -33.12 1.94
CA GLN A 249 -13.01 -32.18 1.24
C GLN A 249 -12.67 -30.69 1.37
N ASP A 250 -11.92 -30.26 2.40
CA ASP A 250 -11.60 -28.83 2.62
C ASP A 250 -10.37 -28.35 1.82
N PHE A 251 -9.77 -29.21 0.99
CA PHE A 251 -8.56 -28.90 0.24
C PHE A 251 -8.79 -28.07 -1.04
N GLN A 252 -10.01 -28.06 -1.57
CA GLN A 252 -10.26 -27.51 -2.91
C GLN A 252 -10.38 -25.98 -2.94
N ASP A 253 -10.75 -25.36 -1.83
CA ASP A 253 -10.99 -23.90 -1.77
C ASP A 253 -9.72 -23.07 -1.45
N LEU A 254 -8.61 -23.72 -1.08
CA LEU A 254 -7.31 -23.07 -0.80
C LEU A 254 -6.36 -23.05 -2.01
N LEU A 255 -6.74 -23.64 -3.14
CA LEU A 255 -5.85 -23.97 -4.26
C LEU A 255 -5.95 -23.06 -5.49
N ASP A 256 -6.60 -21.90 -5.40
CA ASP A 256 -6.73 -21.03 -6.58
C ASP A 256 -5.42 -20.31 -6.98
N ASN A 257 -4.33 -20.42 -6.20
CA ASN A 257 -3.00 -19.91 -6.57
C ASN A 257 -1.90 -20.95 -6.25
N GLU A 258 -1.73 -21.95 -7.11
CA GLU A 258 -0.57 -22.86 -7.03
C GLU A 258 0.70 -22.08 -7.43
N PHE A 259 1.63 -21.90 -6.48
CA PHE A 259 2.96 -21.35 -6.75
C PHE A 259 3.98 -22.49 -6.82
N VAL A 260 4.55 -22.71 -8.01
CA VAL A 260 5.59 -23.71 -8.23
C VAL A 260 6.90 -23.01 -8.55
N SER A 261 7.95 -23.34 -7.80
CA SER A 261 9.30 -22.81 -8.04
C SER A 261 10.21 -23.90 -8.60
N PHE A 262 11.12 -23.49 -9.49
CA PHE A 262 12.03 -24.38 -10.19
C PHE A 262 13.46 -23.88 -10.06
N ASP A 263 14.40 -24.73 -9.61
CA ASP A 263 15.83 -24.47 -9.87
C ASP A 263 16.26 -25.26 -11.10
N LEU A 264 16.84 -24.54 -12.06
CA LEU A 264 17.22 -25.11 -13.35
C LEU A 264 18.71 -25.45 -13.35
N PHE A 265 19.03 -26.70 -13.68
CA PHE A 265 20.39 -27.16 -13.93
C PHE A 265 20.48 -27.81 -15.30
N ASP A 266 21.70 -27.97 -15.79
CA ASP A 266 21.90 -28.89 -16.92
C ASP A 266 21.56 -30.31 -16.45
N SER A 267 20.86 -31.05 -17.30
CA SER A 267 20.40 -32.43 -17.11
C SER A 267 19.29 -32.67 -16.07
N PHE A 268 18.94 -31.70 -15.22
CA PHE A 268 17.86 -31.85 -14.24
C PHE A 268 17.31 -30.52 -13.73
N ILE A 269 16.12 -30.56 -13.13
CA ILE A 269 15.51 -29.45 -12.39
C ILE A 269 15.10 -29.93 -11.00
N THR A 270 15.08 -29.01 -10.04
CA THR A 270 14.36 -29.18 -8.78
C THR A 270 13.03 -28.48 -8.89
N ILE A 271 11.98 -29.05 -8.29
CA ILE A 271 10.65 -28.46 -8.25
C ILE A 271 10.23 -28.38 -6.79
N ASP A 272 9.85 -27.19 -6.35
CA ASP A 272 9.29 -26.99 -5.02
C ASP A 272 7.86 -26.46 -5.15
N HIS A 273 6.91 -27.30 -4.73
CA HIS A 273 5.47 -27.02 -4.66
C HIS A 273 5.05 -26.46 -3.30
N GLY A 274 5.99 -26.09 -2.43
CA GLY A 274 5.75 -25.63 -1.05
C GLY A 274 5.58 -26.76 -0.02
N TYR A 275 5.46 -28.02 -0.46
CA TYR A 275 5.30 -29.19 0.42
C TYR A 275 6.39 -30.26 0.24
N GLY A 276 7.39 -30.01 -0.61
CA GLY A 276 8.49 -30.93 -0.88
C GLY A 276 9.25 -30.60 -2.16
N ILE A 277 10.49 -31.06 -2.24
CA ILE A 277 11.35 -30.86 -3.41
C ILE A 277 11.37 -32.16 -4.25
N GLU A 278 10.93 -32.06 -5.50
CA GLU A 278 11.06 -33.11 -6.49
C GLU A 278 12.27 -32.90 -7.39
N PHE A 279 12.77 -33.99 -7.98
CA PHE A 279 13.87 -33.96 -8.94
C PHE A 279 13.42 -34.55 -10.26
N TRP A 280 13.35 -33.74 -11.31
CA TRP A 280 13.08 -34.21 -12.66
C TRP A 280 14.37 -34.22 -13.45
N ARG A 281 14.69 -35.36 -14.07
CA ARG A 281 15.95 -35.56 -14.80
C ARG A 281 15.68 -35.77 -16.27
N LYS A 282 16.44 -35.07 -17.11
CA LYS A 282 16.45 -35.24 -18.56
C LYS A 282 17.84 -34.90 -19.07
N GLN A 283 18.65 -35.92 -19.33
CA GLN A 283 20.09 -35.77 -19.53
C GLN A 283 20.46 -34.90 -20.73
N GLU A 284 19.56 -34.81 -21.71
CA GLU A 284 19.77 -34.06 -22.95
C GLU A 284 19.41 -32.57 -22.81
N PHE A 285 18.79 -32.15 -21.70
CA PHE A 285 18.34 -30.78 -21.52
C PHE A 285 19.41 -29.91 -20.85
N THR A 286 19.71 -28.78 -21.45
CA THR A 286 20.42 -27.65 -20.84
C THR A 286 19.45 -26.72 -20.11
N GLN A 287 19.95 -25.77 -19.32
CA GLN A 287 19.12 -24.71 -18.75
C GLN A 287 18.28 -23.95 -19.80
N SER A 288 18.83 -23.68 -20.98
CA SER A 288 18.10 -23.05 -22.09
C SER A 288 16.94 -23.92 -22.58
N ASP A 289 17.15 -25.24 -22.67
CA ASP A 289 16.11 -26.17 -23.13
C ASP A 289 14.96 -26.23 -22.12
N TRP A 290 15.26 -26.19 -20.82
CA TRP A 290 14.24 -26.09 -19.77
C TRP A 290 13.42 -24.80 -19.88
N ILE A 291 14.08 -23.65 -20.00
CA ILE A 291 13.40 -22.35 -20.15
C ILE A 291 12.50 -22.37 -21.39
N ALA A 292 13.02 -22.82 -22.53
CA ALA A 292 12.26 -22.91 -23.78
C ALA A 292 11.06 -23.87 -23.64
N HIS A 293 11.25 -25.00 -22.95
CA HIS A 293 10.20 -25.96 -22.68
C HIS A 293 9.07 -25.33 -21.84
N PHE A 294 9.39 -24.63 -20.75
CA PHE A 294 8.36 -23.97 -19.93
C PHE A 294 7.62 -22.87 -20.68
N LEU A 295 8.34 -22.00 -21.41
CA LEU A 295 7.71 -20.99 -22.25
C LEU A 295 6.75 -21.63 -23.27
N SER A 296 7.12 -22.77 -23.86
CA SER A 296 6.26 -23.49 -24.80
C SER A 296 5.00 -24.08 -24.16
N ILE A 297 5.09 -24.58 -22.92
CA ILE A 297 3.95 -25.14 -22.17
C ILE A 297 2.91 -24.05 -21.91
N PHE A 298 3.37 -22.87 -21.48
CA PHE A 298 2.49 -21.75 -21.12
C PHE A 298 2.12 -20.86 -22.31
N ASN A 299 2.58 -21.20 -23.53
CA ASN A 299 2.38 -20.41 -24.74
C ASN A 299 2.90 -18.96 -24.58
N GLU A 300 4.01 -18.79 -23.87
CA GLU A 300 4.64 -17.51 -23.60
C GLU A 300 5.82 -17.27 -24.55
N ALA A 301 5.93 -16.04 -25.05
CA ALA A 301 6.99 -15.69 -26.00
C ALA A 301 8.29 -15.21 -25.32
N MET A 302 8.23 -14.84 -24.04
CA MET A 302 9.36 -14.34 -23.27
C MET A 302 9.13 -14.48 -21.77
N VAL A 303 10.20 -14.36 -20.97
CA VAL A 303 10.09 -14.34 -19.51
C VAL A 303 9.42 -13.03 -19.07
N HIS A 304 8.37 -13.12 -18.25
CA HIS A 304 7.67 -11.92 -17.76
C HIS A 304 8.57 -11.03 -16.88
N LEU A 305 9.25 -11.62 -15.89
CA LEU A 305 10.11 -10.89 -14.95
C LEU A 305 11.46 -11.60 -14.78
N LEU A 306 12.55 -10.90 -15.08
CA LEU A 306 13.91 -11.32 -14.79
C LEU A 306 14.46 -10.47 -13.63
N VAL A 307 14.77 -11.10 -12.50
CA VAL A 307 15.35 -10.43 -11.33
C VAL A 307 16.83 -10.77 -11.17
N ILE A 308 17.69 -9.76 -11.07
CA ILE A 308 19.11 -9.89 -10.75
C ILE A 308 19.34 -9.48 -9.29
N ASN A 309 19.49 -10.48 -8.42
CA ASN A 309 19.74 -10.28 -6.98
C ASN A 309 21.21 -10.07 -6.66
N ASN A 310 22.02 -11.12 -6.83
CA ASN A 310 23.47 -11.07 -6.63
C ASN A 310 24.12 -12.15 -7.52
N VAL A 311 24.73 -11.73 -8.62
CA VAL A 311 25.35 -12.63 -9.60
C VAL A 311 26.80 -12.23 -9.84
N SER A 312 27.63 -13.18 -10.23
CA SER A 312 29.00 -12.87 -10.64
C SER A 312 29.01 -12.17 -12.00
N LEU A 313 29.98 -11.29 -12.24
CA LEU A 313 30.11 -10.56 -13.51
C LEU A 313 30.19 -11.46 -14.75
N PRO A 314 30.93 -12.60 -14.74
CA PRO A 314 30.95 -13.51 -15.88
C PRO A 314 29.59 -14.16 -16.15
N PHE A 315 28.80 -14.40 -15.10
CA PHE A 315 27.52 -15.08 -15.23
C PHE A 315 26.44 -14.21 -15.93
N LEU A 316 26.62 -12.88 -15.98
CA LEU A 316 25.72 -12.00 -16.71
C LEU A 316 25.68 -12.30 -18.22
N ASP A 317 26.79 -12.75 -18.81
CA ASP A 317 26.81 -13.16 -20.22
C ASP A 317 26.04 -14.47 -20.41
N THR A 318 26.17 -15.40 -19.46
CA THR A 318 25.38 -16.64 -19.43
C THR A 318 23.89 -16.33 -19.31
N VAL A 319 23.47 -15.46 -18.39
CA VAL A 319 22.07 -15.04 -18.24
C VAL A 319 21.51 -14.48 -19.54
N LYS A 320 22.29 -13.64 -20.24
CA LYS A 320 21.88 -13.07 -21.54
C LYS A 320 21.72 -14.12 -22.63
N GLN A 321 22.49 -15.20 -22.59
CA GLN A 321 22.38 -16.33 -23.52
C GLN A 321 21.17 -17.21 -23.19
N LEU A 322 20.91 -17.46 -21.91
CA LEU A 322 19.80 -18.30 -21.44
C LEU A 322 18.44 -17.61 -21.62
N ILE A 323 18.38 -16.30 -21.40
CA ILE A 323 17.14 -15.51 -21.46
C ILE A 323 17.29 -14.48 -22.57
N PRO A 324 16.90 -14.80 -23.81
CA PRO A 324 17.11 -13.90 -24.95
C PRO A 324 16.18 -12.69 -24.94
N LYS A 325 15.02 -12.79 -24.29
CA LYS A 325 14.04 -11.70 -24.09
C LYS A 325 13.33 -11.84 -22.76
N CYS A 326 13.03 -10.70 -22.13
CA CYS A 326 12.09 -10.60 -21.03
C CYS A 326 11.21 -9.35 -21.17
N GLN A 327 10.07 -9.32 -20.49
CA GLN A 327 9.23 -8.13 -20.45
C GLN A 327 9.85 -7.10 -19.48
N GLN A 328 10.03 -7.49 -18.21
CA GLN A 328 10.63 -6.65 -17.18
C GLN A 328 11.99 -7.18 -16.71
N LEU A 329 12.99 -6.30 -16.64
CA LEU A 329 14.25 -6.54 -15.96
C LEU A 329 14.26 -5.78 -14.63
N ARG A 330 14.48 -6.48 -13.51
CA ARG A 330 14.62 -5.89 -12.19
C ARG A 330 16.01 -6.12 -11.63
N ILE A 331 16.72 -5.06 -11.27
CA ILE A 331 18.02 -5.12 -10.59
C ILE A 331 17.80 -4.79 -9.12
N SER A 332 18.10 -5.74 -8.26
CA SER A 332 17.85 -5.65 -6.81
C SER A 332 18.75 -4.62 -6.12
N GLN A 333 18.25 -4.04 -5.02
CA GLN A 333 19.03 -3.16 -4.15
C GLN A 333 20.27 -3.85 -3.55
N PHE A 334 20.18 -5.18 -3.36
CA PHE A 334 21.23 -6.03 -2.80
C PHE A 334 22.35 -6.34 -3.80
N CYS A 335 22.16 -6.03 -5.09
CA CYS A 335 23.19 -6.25 -6.11
C CYS A 335 24.36 -5.27 -5.91
N PRO A 336 25.63 -5.72 -5.87
CA PRO A 336 26.79 -4.82 -5.77
C PRO A 336 26.78 -3.76 -6.88
N ASN A 337 27.24 -2.53 -6.60
CA ASN A 337 27.13 -1.39 -7.53
C ASN A 337 27.76 -1.67 -8.90
N ASP A 338 28.96 -2.25 -8.92
CA ASP A 338 29.67 -2.55 -10.18
C ASP A 338 28.96 -3.62 -10.99
N VAL A 339 28.39 -4.63 -10.31
CA VAL A 339 27.56 -5.67 -10.93
C VAL A 339 26.26 -5.08 -11.47
N ALA A 340 25.59 -4.22 -10.72
CA ALA A 340 24.33 -3.60 -11.12
C ALA A 340 24.50 -2.72 -12.38
N LYS A 341 25.60 -1.96 -12.48
CA LYS A 341 25.95 -1.18 -13.68
C LYS A 341 26.16 -2.09 -14.89
N ILE A 342 26.93 -3.16 -14.75
CA ILE A 342 27.22 -4.08 -15.85
C ILE A 342 25.97 -4.87 -16.24
N ALA A 343 25.17 -5.32 -15.27
CA ALA A 343 23.90 -6.00 -15.49
C ALA A 343 22.94 -5.10 -16.28
N PHE A 344 22.78 -3.84 -15.88
CA PHE A 344 22.00 -2.86 -16.61
C PHE A 344 22.48 -2.72 -18.07
N ARG A 345 23.78 -2.49 -18.29
CA ARG A 345 24.34 -2.34 -19.64
C ARG A 345 24.12 -3.57 -20.52
N LYS A 346 24.30 -4.77 -19.98
CA LYS A 346 24.23 -6.03 -20.73
C LYS A 346 22.80 -6.50 -20.98
N LEU A 347 21.92 -6.37 -19.99
CA LEU A 347 20.61 -7.01 -19.97
C LEU A 347 19.45 -6.06 -20.30
N SER A 348 19.59 -4.74 -20.17
CA SER A 348 18.49 -3.83 -20.54
C SER A 348 18.13 -3.87 -22.04
N SER A 349 18.98 -4.44 -22.91
CA SER A 349 18.67 -4.60 -24.33
C SER A 349 17.69 -5.73 -24.63
N ILE A 350 17.55 -6.67 -23.70
CA ILE A 350 16.66 -7.83 -23.85
C ILE A 350 15.31 -7.61 -23.16
N SER A 351 15.13 -6.48 -22.48
CA SER A 351 13.93 -6.11 -21.73
C SER A 351 13.16 -4.98 -22.40
N GLU A 352 11.83 -4.98 -22.25
CA GLU A 352 11.00 -3.84 -22.63
C GLU A 352 10.92 -2.78 -21.52
N GLU A 353 10.96 -3.24 -20.27
CA GLU A 353 10.84 -2.43 -19.06
C GLU A 353 12.02 -2.71 -18.12
N VAL A 354 12.51 -1.66 -17.46
CA VAL A 354 13.64 -1.79 -16.53
C VAL A 354 13.33 -1.14 -15.20
N THR A 355 13.51 -1.88 -14.11
CA THR A 355 13.44 -1.39 -12.74
C THR A 355 14.80 -1.57 -12.06
N ILE A 356 15.37 -0.48 -11.56
CA ILE A 356 16.65 -0.49 -10.84
C ILE A 356 16.36 -0.05 -9.40
N GLN A 357 16.43 -0.98 -8.45
CA GLN A 357 16.10 -0.74 -7.04
C GLN A 357 17.24 -0.03 -6.28
N LYS A 358 18.05 0.79 -6.97
CA LYS A 358 19.13 1.59 -6.39
C LYS A 358 19.65 2.61 -7.39
N ASN A 359 20.28 3.67 -6.89
CA ASN A 359 20.95 4.65 -7.73
C ASN A 359 22.33 4.14 -8.19
N ILE A 360 22.40 3.56 -9.39
CA ILE A 360 23.66 3.10 -10.01
C ILE A 360 24.44 4.22 -10.72
N PHE A 361 23.91 5.43 -10.77
CA PHE A 361 24.43 6.53 -11.59
C PHE A 361 25.07 7.66 -10.76
N ALA A 362 25.26 7.46 -9.45
CA ALA A 362 25.73 8.50 -8.53
C ALA A 362 27.21 8.93 -8.67
N ASN A 363 28.00 8.30 -9.55
CA ASN A 363 29.44 8.59 -9.71
C ASN A 363 29.69 9.35 -11.04
N GLU A 364 30.80 10.09 -11.12
CA GLU A 364 31.16 11.05 -12.19
C GLU A 364 31.08 10.52 -13.64
N ASP A 365 31.14 9.20 -13.84
CA ASP A 365 30.81 8.54 -15.11
C ASP A 365 29.29 8.41 -15.26
N ASN A 366 28.61 9.54 -15.46
CA ASN A 366 27.16 9.64 -15.53
C ASN A 366 26.62 8.96 -16.80
N ASP A 367 26.52 7.65 -16.74
CA ASP A 367 26.17 6.76 -17.84
C ASP A 367 24.67 6.77 -18.18
N PHE A 368 23.93 7.75 -17.65
CA PHE A 368 22.50 7.93 -17.85
C PHE A 368 22.14 8.05 -19.33
N SER A 369 23.04 8.57 -20.16
CA SER A 369 22.88 8.58 -21.63
C SER A 369 22.64 7.18 -22.22
N ASN A 370 23.18 6.12 -21.62
CA ASN A 370 22.91 4.73 -22.03
C ASN A 370 21.49 4.28 -21.68
N LEU A 371 20.88 4.83 -20.62
CA LEU A 371 19.47 4.61 -20.30
C LEU A 371 18.60 5.40 -21.27
N LEU A 372 18.93 6.68 -21.47
CA LEU A 372 18.21 7.61 -22.35
C LEU A 372 18.20 7.20 -23.81
N SER A 373 19.23 6.51 -24.30
CA SER A 373 19.31 6.07 -25.70
C SER A 373 18.59 4.76 -25.98
N ARG A 374 18.21 4.00 -24.94
CA ARG A 374 17.53 2.72 -25.11
C ARG A 374 16.05 2.97 -25.36
N ASN A 375 15.53 2.31 -26.38
CA ASN A 375 14.13 2.37 -26.75
C ASN A 375 13.23 1.60 -25.76
N LEU A 376 13.38 1.81 -24.45
CA LEU A 376 12.56 1.17 -23.42
C LEU A 376 11.12 1.68 -23.47
N LYS A 377 10.17 0.81 -23.10
CA LYS A 377 8.79 1.22 -22.83
C LYS A 377 8.77 1.98 -21.51
N SER A 378 9.24 1.36 -20.44
CA SER A 378 9.27 1.93 -19.10
C SER A 378 10.64 1.82 -18.44
N ALA A 379 11.00 2.82 -17.64
CA ALA A 379 12.15 2.78 -16.75
C ALA A 379 11.80 3.34 -15.36
N SER A 380 12.11 2.58 -14.32
CA SER A 380 11.95 2.98 -12.92
C SER A 380 13.28 2.90 -12.19
N ILE A 381 13.67 3.97 -11.50
CA ILE A 381 14.93 4.06 -10.75
C ILE A 381 14.60 4.48 -9.31
N GLY A 382 14.86 3.62 -8.31
CA GLY A 382 14.59 4.02 -6.93
C GLY A 382 14.88 3.04 -5.79
N VAL A 383 14.66 3.51 -4.56
CA VAL A 383 15.05 2.95 -3.23
C VAL A 383 16.55 2.90 -2.87
N GLY A 384 17.37 3.82 -3.38
CA GLY A 384 18.70 4.07 -2.81
C GLY A 384 18.70 5.24 -1.82
N ARG A 385 19.65 5.30 -0.86
CA ARG A 385 19.83 6.46 0.04
C ARG A 385 20.20 7.77 -0.68
N ASN A 386 20.67 7.69 -1.92
CA ASN A 386 21.24 8.83 -2.65
C ASN A 386 20.29 9.34 -3.71
N ALA A 387 19.98 10.63 -3.66
CA ALA A 387 19.21 11.30 -4.69
C ALA A 387 19.91 11.21 -6.06
N PHE A 388 19.11 11.02 -7.11
CA PHE A 388 19.50 10.92 -8.49
C PHE A 388 19.60 12.33 -9.11
N GLN A 389 20.79 12.74 -9.54
CA GLN A 389 20.99 14.05 -10.15
C GLN A 389 20.45 14.06 -11.59
N LEU A 390 19.43 14.89 -11.84
CA LEU A 390 18.88 15.12 -13.18
C LEU A 390 19.25 16.51 -13.66
N THR A 391 19.76 16.60 -14.87
CA THR A 391 19.86 17.89 -15.57
C THR A 391 18.69 18.07 -16.53
N VAL A 392 18.47 19.31 -16.96
CA VAL A 392 17.50 19.61 -18.03
C VAL A 392 17.84 18.85 -19.30
N ASN A 393 19.12 18.70 -19.65
CA ASN A 393 19.52 18.00 -20.88
C ASN A 393 19.18 16.52 -20.83
N ASP A 394 19.25 15.91 -19.65
CA ASP A 394 18.89 14.51 -19.43
C ASP A 394 17.41 14.27 -19.70
N LEU A 395 16.54 15.13 -19.14
CA LEU A 395 15.12 15.12 -19.48
C LEU A 395 14.89 15.41 -20.96
N LEU A 396 15.70 16.30 -21.57
CA LEU A 396 15.59 16.67 -22.97
C LEU A 396 15.98 15.58 -23.98
N ALA A 397 16.78 14.60 -23.55
CA ALA A 397 17.23 13.49 -24.38
C ALA A 397 16.46 12.19 -24.11
N LEU A 398 15.36 12.23 -23.35
CA LEU A 398 14.55 11.06 -23.03
C LEU A 398 13.94 10.40 -24.26
N ASN A 399 14.33 9.14 -24.47
CA ASN A 399 13.76 8.25 -25.48
C ASN A 399 13.05 7.05 -24.83
N ILE A 400 12.33 7.30 -23.74
CA ILE A 400 11.57 6.31 -22.96
C ILE A 400 10.11 6.80 -22.88
N THR A 401 9.14 5.89 -22.88
CA THR A 401 7.72 6.24 -22.83
C THR A 401 7.32 6.65 -21.41
N ASP A 402 7.68 5.83 -20.42
CA ASP A 402 7.32 6.03 -19.02
C ASP A 402 8.58 6.04 -18.16
N LEU A 403 8.83 7.14 -17.44
CA LEU A 403 9.97 7.28 -16.53
C LEU A 403 9.50 7.56 -15.12
N THR A 404 9.97 6.77 -14.15
CA THR A 404 9.78 7.02 -12.71
C THR A 404 11.14 7.12 -12.01
N ILE A 405 11.33 8.17 -11.21
CA ILE A 405 12.53 8.38 -10.40
C ILE A 405 12.12 8.72 -8.96
N ASP A 406 12.48 7.86 -8.01
CA ASP A 406 11.95 7.93 -6.64
C ASP A 406 12.61 9.01 -5.75
N LYS A 407 13.81 9.47 -6.11
CA LYS A 407 14.53 10.53 -5.39
C LYS A 407 15.25 11.44 -6.38
N ALA A 408 14.54 12.26 -7.11
CA ALA A 408 15.10 13.20 -8.06
C ALA A 408 15.74 14.41 -7.35
N ASN A 409 16.97 14.75 -7.71
CA ASN A 409 17.62 16.00 -7.34
C ASN A 409 17.62 16.94 -8.57
N ILE A 410 16.53 17.69 -8.74
CA ILE A 410 16.37 18.72 -9.77
C ILE A 410 15.64 19.92 -9.18
N THR A 411 16.10 21.12 -9.49
CA THR A 411 15.50 22.34 -8.92
C THR A 411 14.26 22.80 -9.69
N GLY A 412 13.35 23.52 -9.03
CA GLY A 412 12.20 24.13 -9.71
C GLY A 412 12.60 25.07 -10.87
N LYS A 413 13.77 25.71 -10.80
CA LYS A 413 14.32 26.53 -11.90
C LYS A 413 14.71 25.69 -13.11
N GLU A 414 15.27 24.50 -12.90
CA GLU A 414 15.61 23.57 -13.97
C GLU A 414 14.36 22.97 -14.62
N LEU A 415 13.37 22.57 -13.81
CA LEU A 415 12.06 22.13 -14.31
C LEU A 415 11.35 23.25 -15.11
N ASN A 416 11.41 24.50 -14.66
CA ASN A 416 10.90 25.65 -15.42
C ASN A 416 11.63 25.81 -16.77
N ARG A 417 12.96 25.66 -16.77
CA ARG A 417 13.76 25.71 -18.01
C ARG A 417 13.38 24.57 -18.96
N PHE A 418 13.18 23.36 -18.44
CA PHE A 418 12.69 22.21 -19.18
C PHE A 418 11.35 22.52 -19.86
N LEU A 419 10.35 23.00 -19.10
CA LEU A 419 9.03 23.36 -19.64
C LEU A 419 9.13 24.44 -20.73
N LYS A 420 9.93 25.49 -20.51
CA LYS A 420 10.17 26.56 -21.50
C LYS A 420 10.82 26.05 -22.79
N VAL A 421 11.72 25.06 -22.70
CA VAL A 421 12.34 24.45 -23.88
C VAL A 421 11.36 23.52 -24.59
N TRP A 422 10.62 22.70 -23.85
CA TRP A 422 9.58 21.82 -24.38
C TRP A 422 8.51 22.60 -25.16
N MET A 423 8.05 23.74 -24.61
CA MET A 423 7.09 24.62 -25.29
C MET A 423 7.61 25.25 -26.59
N LYS A 424 8.94 25.36 -26.76
CA LYS A 424 9.56 26.00 -27.94
C LYS A 424 9.91 25.01 -29.05
N ARG A 425 10.31 23.78 -28.71
CA ARG A 425 10.78 22.77 -29.67
C ARG A 425 9.63 21.87 -30.10
N SER A 426 9.28 21.90 -31.38
CA SER A 426 8.23 21.03 -31.92
C SER A 426 8.70 19.58 -32.03
N HIS A 427 9.91 19.29 -32.53
CA HIS A 427 10.19 17.97 -33.11
C HIS A 427 11.03 16.96 -32.30
N THR A 428 11.56 17.34 -31.13
CA THR A 428 12.54 16.49 -30.41
C THR A 428 11.96 15.75 -29.21
N PHE A 429 10.63 15.78 -28.99
CA PHE A 429 10.04 15.51 -27.67
C PHE A 429 8.79 14.63 -27.67
N TYR A 430 8.67 13.70 -28.62
CA TYR A 430 7.40 13.02 -28.88
C TYR A 430 7.24 11.65 -28.21
N ARG A 431 8.31 11.11 -27.61
CA ARG A 431 8.23 9.75 -27.07
C ARG A 431 7.74 9.65 -25.62
N PRO A 432 8.21 10.47 -24.68
CA PRO A 432 7.72 10.39 -23.30
C PRO A 432 6.22 10.64 -23.26
N LYS A 433 5.49 9.75 -22.60
CA LYS A 433 4.08 9.91 -22.22
C LYS A 433 3.95 10.30 -20.75
N ILE A 434 4.77 9.70 -19.88
CA ILE A 434 4.74 9.98 -18.45
C ILE A 434 6.17 10.16 -17.93
N ILE A 435 6.40 11.23 -17.17
CA ILE A 435 7.60 11.41 -16.35
C ILE A 435 7.15 11.70 -14.92
N ARG A 436 7.46 10.81 -13.98
CA ARG A 436 7.20 10.92 -12.55
C ARG A 436 8.52 11.12 -11.81
N LEU A 437 8.64 12.22 -11.08
CA LEU A 437 9.79 12.49 -10.23
C LEU A 437 9.31 12.67 -8.79
N MET A 438 9.87 11.90 -7.86
CA MET A 438 9.61 12.01 -6.42
C MET A 438 10.82 12.64 -5.72
N PHE A 439 10.60 13.32 -4.58
CA PHE A 439 11.59 14.15 -3.91
C PHE A 439 11.54 13.92 -2.39
N ASP A 440 12.70 13.99 -1.73
CA ASP A 440 12.85 13.76 -0.28
C ASP A 440 12.34 14.93 0.59
N ASN A 441 12.07 16.11 0.03
CA ASN A 441 11.65 17.31 0.76
C ASN A 441 10.44 17.99 0.09
N GLU A 442 9.63 18.70 0.87
CA GLU A 442 8.43 19.43 0.43
C GLU A 442 8.68 20.35 -0.79
N ILE A 443 7.90 20.13 -1.85
CA ILE A 443 7.88 20.85 -3.14
C ILE A 443 7.03 22.12 -3.05
N HIS A 444 6.44 22.47 -1.91
CA HIS A 444 5.57 23.66 -1.79
C HIS A 444 6.22 24.95 -2.32
N GLN A 445 7.55 25.11 -2.20
CA GLN A 445 8.28 26.26 -2.77
C GLN A 445 8.62 26.13 -4.28
N ASN A 446 8.46 24.95 -4.87
CA ASN A 446 8.81 24.63 -6.24
C ASN A 446 7.65 24.91 -7.22
N ARG A 447 6.37 24.73 -6.88
CA ARG A 447 5.26 24.99 -7.83
C ARG A 447 5.33 26.40 -8.43
N GLN A 448 5.54 27.42 -7.58
CA GLN A 448 5.69 28.80 -8.04
C GLN A 448 6.92 28.99 -8.96
N LYS A 449 8.04 28.36 -8.63
CA LYS A 449 9.29 28.43 -9.42
C LYS A 449 9.18 27.67 -10.75
N VAL A 450 8.52 26.49 -10.76
CA VAL A 450 8.33 25.63 -11.92
C VAL A 450 7.50 26.33 -12.99
N PHE A 451 6.45 27.05 -12.61
CA PHE A 451 5.58 27.75 -13.56
C PHE A 451 5.88 29.25 -13.73
N GLU A 452 6.97 29.76 -13.14
CA GLU A 452 7.31 31.18 -13.21
C GLU A 452 7.50 31.66 -14.68
N GLY A 453 6.66 32.63 -15.07
CA GLY A 453 6.65 33.20 -16.42
C GLY A 453 6.12 32.26 -17.51
N ILE A 454 5.35 31.22 -17.14
CA ILE A 454 4.67 30.30 -18.06
C ILE A 454 3.15 30.51 -17.94
N LYS A 455 2.45 30.58 -19.07
CA LYS A 455 0.98 30.60 -19.10
C LYS A 455 0.46 29.16 -19.06
N TYR A 456 -0.44 28.85 -18.13
CA TYR A 456 -1.08 27.54 -17.98
C TYR A 456 -2.55 27.71 -17.58
N GLN A 457 -3.33 26.66 -17.75
CA GLN A 457 -4.72 26.54 -17.27
C GLN A 457 -4.75 25.55 -16.10
N ILE A 458 -5.72 25.69 -15.19
CA ILE A 458 -5.93 24.74 -14.10
C ILE A 458 -7.25 24.03 -14.35
N VAL A 459 -7.23 22.70 -14.41
CA VAL A 459 -8.40 21.82 -14.53
C VAL A 459 -8.19 20.68 -13.54
N ASP A 460 -9.16 20.44 -12.65
CA ASP A 460 -9.10 19.37 -11.64
C ASP A 460 -7.76 19.29 -10.89
N TYR A 461 -7.28 20.46 -10.43
CA TYR A 461 -6.02 20.64 -9.70
C TYR A 461 -4.72 20.44 -10.51
N GLU A 462 -4.79 19.94 -11.75
CA GLU A 462 -3.66 19.79 -12.67
C GLU A 462 -3.37 21.09 -13.46
N CYS A 463 -2.08 21.35 -13.73
CA CYS A 463 -1.66 22.46 -14.59
C CYS A 463 -1.53 22.01 -16.04
N ILE A 464 -2.38 22.54 -16.93
CA ILE A 464 -2.36 22.24 -18.37
C ILE A 464 -1.57 23.31 -19.13
N LEU A 465 -0.54 22.88 -19.85
CA LEU A 465 0.29 23.70 -20.73
C LEU A 465 -0.01 23.36 -22.18
N LYS A 466 -0.30 24.38 -23.00
CA LYS A 466 -0.49 24.21 -24.45
C LYS A 466 0.74 24.67 -25.22
N ARG A 467 1.26 23.78 -26.06
CA ARG A 467 2.34 24.07 -26.99
C ARG A 467 1.77 24.68 -28.29
N ARG A 468 2.63 25.38 -29.06
CA ARG A 468 2.22 26.09 -30.29
C ARG A 468 1.62 25.18 -31.37
N ASP A 469 1.96 23.89 -31.37
CA ASP A 469 1.45 22.89 -32.30
C ASP A 469 0.16 22.21 -31.82
N GLY A 470 -0.47 22.71 -30.74
CA GLY A 470 -1.73 22.20 -30.19
C GLY A 470 -1.56 21.03 -29.23
N LYS A 471 -0.32 20.59 -28.97
CA LYS A 471 -0.02 19.52 -28.01
C LYS A 471 -0.17 20.02 -26.57
N GLU A 472 -0.71 19.17 -25.71
CA GLU A 472 -0.98 19.49 -24.31
C GLU A 472 -0.04 18.71 -23.39
N LEU A 473 0.34 19.34 -22.29
CA LEU A 473 1.13 18.75 -21.21
C LEU A 473 0.40 19.02 -19.91
N MET A 474 -0.06 17.96 -19.27
CA MET A 474 -0.63 18.02 -17.93
C MET A 474 0.50 17.85 -16.93
N VAL A 475 0.51 18.73 -15.92
CA VAL A 475 1.53 18.72 -14.87
C VAL A 475 0.81 18.70 -13.53
N ASP A 476 0.91 17.57 -12.86
CA ASP A 476 0.46 17.39 -11.47
C ASP A 476 1.65 17.65 -10.54
N VAL A 477 1.47 18.53 -9.57
CA VAL A 477 2.50 18.89 -8.58
C VAL A 477 1.93 18.63 -7.20
N LYS A 478 2.40 17.55 -6.57
CA LYS A 478 2.11 17.16 -5.20
C LYS A 478 3.24 17.57 -4.25
N ASP A 479 3.08 17.32 -2.96
CA ASP A 479 4.01 17.78 -1.93
C ASP A 479 5.39 17.12 -2.02
N SER A 480 5.44 15.87 -2.46
CA SER A 480 6.67 15.08 -2.62
C SER A 480 6.88 14.55 -4.05
N SER A 481 6.04 14.92 -5.02
CA SER A 481 6.20 14.48 -6.40
C SER A 481 5.73 15.48 -7.46
N ILE A 482 6.27 15.34 -8.68
CA ILE A 482 5.77 15.99 -9.90
C ILE A 482 5.58 14.96 -10.99
N VAL A 483 4.44 15.02 -11.68
CA VAL A 483 4.09 14.14 -12.79
C VAL A 483 3.82 14.96 -14.03
N PHE A 484 4.53 14.66 -15.11
CA PHE A 484 4.31 15.22 -16.44
C PHE A 484 3.61 14.18 -17.30
N ARG A 485 2.44 14.49 -17.84
CA ARG A 485 1.71 13.66 -18.82
C ARG A 485 1.63 14.38 -20.15
N PHE A 486 2.18 13.76 -21.20
CA PHE A 486 2.25 14.32 -22.55
C PHE A 486 1.16 13.69 -23.44
N GLU A 487 0.33 14.53 -24.09
CA GLU A 487 -0.74 14.09 -25.01
C GLU A 487 -0.38 14.24 -26.49
#